data_AF-A0A8H6XRP8-F1
#
_entry.id   AF-A0A8H6XRP8-F1
#
_cell.length_a   1.000
_cell.length_b   1.000
_cell.length_c   1.000
_cell.angle_alpha   90.00
_cell.angle_beta   90.00
_cell.angle_gamma   90.00
#
_symmetry.space_group_name_H-M   'P 1'
#
loop_
_entity.id
_entity.type
_entity.pdbx_description
1 polymer ?
#
loop_
_entity_poly.entity_id
_entity_poly.type
_entity_poly.pdbx_seq_one_letter_code
_entity_poly.pdbx_strand_id
1 'polypeptide(L)'
;MSASSVNIVIFGAINFPVHQLVRYQLDGPWERHKAILTLAPNLVEAHITVDPNNQPWLHSNDVVEASNLRRIYVSDPRILDYVRSPALEGLALLVCTDDESSDNLRSISSFLDRSACPLQALCLRGFPDPWITIQVLKKFPSITRLVLLIKGPCAGEALEALRSGLTVSEHAMATVVAPQLRSIFFGWGLEDDISIDYQMYLKMLRSRWGAENSALEKVALLTEGSGPDSATLLDLHALRNEGLDLLVLQGPPALKEMVAWRYASSWMF
;
A
#
# COMPACT_ATOMS: atom_id res chain seq x y z
N MET A 1 38.50 11.11 26.24
CA MET A 1 37.74 10.03 25.57
C MET A 1 36.34 10.04 26.17
N SER A 2 35.37 10.56 25.42
CA SER A 2 33.98 10.69 25.87
C SER A 2 33.30 9.33 25.80
N ALA A 3 32.76 8.86 26.93
CA ALA A 3 31.96 7.65 26.98
C ALA A 3 30.62 7.94 26.30
N SER A 4 30.39 7.32 25.14
CA SER A 4 29.09 7.34 24.46
C SER A 4 28.05 6.65 25.36
N SER A 5 27.21 7.45 26.00
CA SER A 5 26.05 6.98 26.75
C SER A 5 25.09 6.28 25.78
N VAL A 6 24.95 4.96 25.94
CA VAL A 6 23.96 4.16 25.22
C VAL A 6 22.58 4.63 25.67
N ASN A 7 21.83 5.27 24.77
CA ASN A 7 20.43 5.60 25.00
C ASN A 7 19.61 4.31 25.00
N ILE A 8 19.38 3.76 26.20
CA ILE A 8 18.53 2.61 26.41
C ILE A 8 17.09 3.12 26.50
N VAL A 9 16.24 2.74 25.54
CA VAL A 9 14.78 2.83 25.73
C VAL A 9 14.35 1.60 26.51
N ILE A 10 13.74 1.81 27.68
CA ILE A 10 13.26 0.73 28.53
C ILE A 10 11.93 0.22 27.95
N PHE A 11 11.98 -0.86 27.19
CA PHE A 11 10.81 -1.62 26.72
C PHE A 11 10.45 -2.72 27.72
N GLY A 12 9.94 -2.36 28.90
CA GLY A 12 9.86 -3.34 29.99
C GLY A 12 11.23 -3.94 30.33
N ALA A 13 11.25 -5.05 31.08
CA ALA A 13 12.48 -5.63 31.66
C ALA A 13 13.50 -6.23 30.66
N ILE A 14 13.46 -5.86 29.38
CA ILE A 14 14.33 -6.39 28.33
C ILE A 14 15.10 -5.22 27.70
N ASN A 15 16.42 -5.17 27.95
CA ASN A 15 17.33 -4.25 27.28
C ASN A 15 17.53 -4.71 25.83
N PHE A 16 16.78 -4.12 24.89
CA PHE A 16 16.93 -4.42 23.48
C PHE A 16 18.00 -3.50 22.84
N PRO A 17 18.98 -4.02 22.09
CA PRO A 17 19.94 -3.20 21.38
C PRO A 17 19.28 -2.51 20.19
N VAL A 18 18.55 -1.42 20.43
CA VAL A 18 17.76 -0.68 19.42
C VAL A 18 18.60 -0.27 18.21
N HIS A 19 19.90 -0.01 18.41
CA HIS A 19 20.83 0.31 17.33
C HIS A 19 21.05 -0.83 16.32
N GLN A 20 20.76 -2.08 16.68
CA GLN A 20 20.84 -3.25 15.80
C GLN A 20 19.49 -3.60 15.16
N LEU A 21 18.43 -2.86 15.49
CA LEU A 21 17.09 -3.11 14.99
C LEU A 21 17.01 -2.77 13.49
N VAL A 22 16.81 -3.79 12.67
CA VAL A 22 16.65 -3.65 11.21
C VAL A 22 15.17 -3.62 10.81
N ARG A 23 14.32 -4.33 11.55
CA ARG A 23 12.88 -4.42 11.30
C ARG A 23 12.12 -4.44 12.61
N TYR A 24 10.97 -3.79 12.67
CA TYR A 24 10.07 -3.97 13.80
C TYR A 24 8.60 -3.87 13.40
N GLN A 25 7.78 -4.57 14.18
CA GLN A 25 6.34 -4.48 14.16
C GLN A 25 5.85 -4.37 15.59
N LEU A 26 5.06 -3.34 15.87
CA LEU A 26 4.58 -3.07 17.20
C LEU A 26 3.22 -2.38 17.14
N ASP A 27 2.34 -2.81 18.04
CA ASP A 27 1.11 -2.09 18.35
C ASP A 27 1.38 -1.25 19.62
N GLY A 28 1.20 0.06 19.53
CA GLY A 28 1.52 0.94 20.65
C GLY A 28 1.28 2.43 20.40
N PRO A 29 1.54 3.27 21.42
CA PRO A 29 1.42 4.71 21.29
C PRO A 29 2.51 5.29 20.37
N TRP A 30 2.20 6.40 19.70
CA TRP A 30 3.11 7.06 18.76
C TRP A 30 4.47 7.41 19.37
N GLU A 31 4.53 7.83 20.64
CA GLU A 31 5.76 8.20 21.34
C GLU A 31 6.78 7.07 21.32
N ARG A 32 6.29 5.83 21.44
CA ARG A 32 7.12 4.64 21.41
C ARG A 32 7.68 4.40 20.01
N HIS A 33 6.87 4.57 18.97
CA HIS A 33 7.31 4.49 17.58
C HIS A 33 8.33 5.58 17.25
N LYS A 34 8.07 6.83 17.67
CA LYS A 34 8.96 7.98 17.52
C LYS A 34 10.33 7.70 18.14
N ALA A 35 10.36 7.13 19.35
CA ALA A 35 11.59 6.76 20.03
C ALA A 35 12.37 5.67 19.27
N ILE A 36 11.70 4.62 18.78
CA ILE A 36 12.34 3.57 17.96
C ILE A 36 12.93 4.17 16.69
N LEU A 37 12.14 4.93 15.93
CA LEU A 37 12.57 5.53 14.66
C LEU A 37 13.78 6.46 14.85
N THR A 38 13.85 7.16 15.98
CA THR A 38 14.95 8.07 16.30
C THR A 38 16.23 7.33 16.72
N LEU A 39 16.10 6.20 17.42
CA LEU A 39 17.22 5.50 18.05
C LEU A 39 17.72 4.28 17.26
N ALA A 40 16.99 3.85 16.22
CA ALA A 40 17.34 2.73 15.36
C ALA A 40 17.87 3.23 13.99
N PRO A 41 19.13 3.66 13.89
CA PRO A 41 19.68 4.18 12.62
C PRO A 41 19.74 3.12 11.52
N ASN A 42 19.79 1.84 11.87
CA ASN A 42 19.85 0.72 10.91
C ASN A 42 18.47 0.21 10.48
N LEU A 43 17.40 0.92 10.84
CA LEU A 43 16.05 0.47 10.58
C LEU A 43 15.72 0.58 9.08
N VAL A 44 15.39 -0.55 8.47
CA VAL A 44 15.03 -0.67 7.06
C VAL A 44 13.52 -0.85 6.89
N GLU A 45 12.83 -1.40 7.89
CA GLU A 45 11.40 -1.69 7.84
C GLU A 45 10.69 -1.39 9.16
N ALA A 46 9.57 -0.66 9.10
CA ALA A 46 8.78 -0.30 10.27
C ALA A 46 7.30 -0.59 10.03
N HIS A 47 6.66 -1.29 10.98
CA HIS A 47 5.21 -1.45 10.99
C HIS A 47 4.66 -0.78 12.24
N ILE A 48 3.90 0.28 12.00
CA ILE A 48 3.43 1.22 13.00
C ILE A 48 1.93 1.07 13.11
N THR A 49 1.48 0.44 14.18
CA THR A 49 0.05 0.36 14.51
C THR A 49 -0.22 1.19 15.77
N VAL A 50 -1.07 2.20 15.62
CA VAL A 50 -1.57 3.01 16.73
C VAL A 50 -3.06 2.73 16.94
N ASP A 51 -3.52 2.84 18.19
CA ASP A 51 -4.94 2.75 18.51
C ASP A 51 -5.64 4.06 18.07
N PRO A 52 -6.63 4.00 17.17
CA PRO A 52 -7.34 5.20 16.70
C PRO A 52 -8.12 5.91 17.82
N ASN A 53 -8.49 5.22 18.90
CA ASN A 53 -9.23 5.81 20.01
C ASN A 53 -8.31 6.46 21.05
N ASN A 54 -7.01 6.16 21.01
CA ASN A 54 -6.01 6.66 21.94
C ASN A 54 -4.98 7.49 21.19
N GLN A 55 -5.46 8.60 20.61
CA GLN A 55 -4.66 9.60 19.90
C GLN A 55 -4.47 10.90 20.69
N PRO A 56 -3.81 10.91 21.87
CA PRO A 56 -3.58 12.17 22.57
C PRO A 56 -2.65 13.15 21.83
N TRP A 57 -2.15 12.85 20.62
CA TRP A 57 -1.09 13.66 19.99
C TRP A 57 -1.12 13.72 18.44
N LEU A 58 -1.42 14.92 17.93
CA LEU A 58 -0.88 15.56 16.72
C LEU A 58 -0.33 16.97 17.09
N HIS A 59 0.31 17.11 18.26
CA HIS A 59 0.77 18.41 18.77
C HIS A 59 2.29 18.63 18.69
N SER A 60 3.06 17.59 18.37
CA SER A 60 4.50 17.72 18.13
C SER A 60 4.71 18.06 16.67
N ASN A 61 5.38 19.17 16.36
CA ASN A 61 5.79 19.50 14.99
C ASN A 61 7.11 18.83 14.59
N ASP A 62 7.66 17.93 15.43
CA ASP A 62 8.97 17.36 15.17
C ASP A 62 8.85 16.19 14.20
N VAL A 63 9.49 16.35 13.05
CA VAL A 63 9.65 15.30 12.07
C VAL A 63 10.83 14.41 12.44
N VAL A 64 10.61 13.10 12.51
CA VAL A 64 11.67 12.10 12.69
C VAL A 64 12.30 11.77 11.34
N GLU A 65 13.62 11.92 11.27
CA GLU A 65 14.42 11.53 10.11
C GLU A 65 14.79 10.04 10.23
N ALA A 66 14.26 9.23 9.32
CA ALA A 66 14.50 7.79 9.23
C ALA A 66 15.21 7.47 7.90
N SER A 67 16.44 7.96 7.73
CA SER A 67 17.11 7.99 6.42
C SER A 67 17.37 6.62 5.77
N ASN A 68 17.43 5.54 6.56
CA ASN A 68 17.65 4.18 6.04
C ASN A 68 16.35 3.37 5.88
N LEU A 69 15.21 3.95 6.25
CA LEU A 69 13.92 3.26 6.19
C LEU A 69 13.48 3.12 4.73
N ARG A 70 13.38 1.89 4.26
CA ARG A 70 12.99 1.55 2.89
C ARG A 70 11.53 1.12 2.78
N ARG A 71 10.96 0.62 3.88
CA ARG A 71 9.57 0.14 3.92
C ARG A 71 8.86 0.62 5.18
N ILE A 72 7.65 1.12 5.02
CA ILE A 72 6.82 1.52 6.16
C ILE A 72 5.38 1.06 5.96
N TYR A 73 4.82 0.45 6.99
CA TYR A 73 3.38 0.28 7.18
C TYR A 73 2.92 1.24 8.27
N VAL A 74 1.85 2.00 8.04
CA VAL A 74 1.17 2.79 9.08
C VAL A 74 -0.32 2.46 9.13
N SER A 75 -0.85 2.30 10.34
CA SER A 75 -2.29 2.10 10.56
C SER A 75 -3.11 3.39 10.45
N ASP A 76 -2.46 4.55 10.48
CA ASP A 76 -3.07 5.88 10.34
C ASP A 76 -2.18 6.75 9.44
N PRO A 77 -2.68 7.26 8.30
CA PRO A 77 -1.90 8.06 7.36
C PRO A 77 -1.33 9.36 7.96
N ARG A 78 -1.93 9.93 9.02
CA ARG A 78 -1.45 11.16 9.65
C ARG A 78 -0.08 10.99 10.32
N ILE A 79 0.29 9.77 10.67
CA ILE A 79 1.64 9.43 11.15
C ILE A 79 2.70 9.88 10.15
N LEU A 80 2.39 9.82 8.86
CA LEU A 80 3.33 10.20 7.81
C LEU A 80 3.75 11.66 7.92
N ASP A 81 2.95 12.58 8.46
CA ASP A 81 3.32 13.98 8.63
C ASP A 81 4.54 14.17 9.56
N TYR A 82 4.84 13.19 10.41
CA TYR A 82 5.94 13.21 11.37
C TYR A 82 7.13 12.35 10.99
N VAL A 83 7.12 11.77 9.80
CA VAL A 83 8.22 10.93 9.30
C VAL A 83 8.82 11.59 8.07
N ARG A 84 10.15 11.49 7.95
CA ARG A 84 10.88 11.76 6.72
C ARG A 84 11.77 10.57 6.41
N SER A 85 11.64 10.05 5.20
CA SER A 85 12.25 8.78 4.81
C SER A 85 12.74 8.84 3.36
N PRO A 86 13.89 9.49 3.09
CA PRO A 86 14.39 9.68 1.71
C PRO A 86 14.69 8.38 0.97
N ALA A 87 15.00 7.28 1.69
CA ALA A 87 15.24 5.98 1.08
C ALA A 87 13.97 5.12 0.90
N LEU A 88 12.76 5.68 1.13
CA LEU A 88 11.53 4.88 1.09
C LEU A 88 11.22 4.38 -0.31
N GLU A 89 11.09 3.05 -0.44
CA GLU A 89 10.74 2.35 -1.67
C GLU A 89 9.33 1.75 -1.59
N GLY A 90 8.83 1.47 -0.39
CA GLY A 90 7.54 0.83 -0.18
C GLY A 90 6.71 1.48 0.93
N LEU A 91 5.45 1.78 0.64
CA LEU A 91 4.49 2.39 1.55
C LEU A 91 3.22 1.54 1.65
N ALA A 92 2.86 1.11 2.85
CA ALA A 92 1.58 0.47 3.14
C ALA A 92 0.75 1.29 4.11
N LEU A 93 -0.53 1.46 3.80
CA LEU A 93 -1.46 2.28 4.59
C LEU A 93 -2.71 1.46 4.91
N LEU A 94 -3.16 1.56 6.15
CA LEU A 94 -4.55 1.29 6.47
C LEU A 94 -5.34 2.60 6.26
N VAL A 95 -6.31 2.55 5.35
CA VAL A 95 -7.22 3.64 5.03
C VAL A 95 -8.58 3.29 5.62
N CYS A 96 -8.95 3.97 6.71
CA CYS A 96 -10.29 3.89 7.29
C CYS A 96 -11.15 5.00 6.68
N THR A 97 -12.34 4.67 6.19
CA THR A 97 -13.32 5.67 5.75
C THR A 97 -14.37 5.83 6.83
N ASP A 98 -14.62 7.07 7.22
CA ASP A 98 -15.97 7.59 7.44
C ASP A 98 -15.99 9.14 7.28
N ASP A 99 -14.89 9.88 7.54
CA ASP A 99 -14.86 11.35 7.32
C ASP A 99 -13.46 11.97 6.99
N GLU A 100 -12.37 11.19 6.93
CA GLU A 100 -10.99 11.72 6.92
C GLU A 100 -10.27 11.70 5.54
N SER A 101 -11.00 11.58 4.43
CA SER A 101 -10.39 11.35 3.10
C SER A 101 -9.44 12.48 2.65
N SER A 102 -9.83 13.75 2.86
CA SER A 102 -9.03 14.92 2.46
C SER A 102 -7.72 15.03 3.26
N ASP A 103 -7.76 14.74 4.56
CA ASP A 103 -6.59 14.74 5.43
C ASP A 103 -5.62 13.62 5.06
N ASN A 104 -6.12 12.43 4.70
CA ASN A 104 -5.29 11.32 4.25
C ASN A 104 -4.49 11.65 2.99
N LEU A 105 -5.11 12.27 1.97
CA LEU A 105 -4.40 12.72 0.77
C LEU A 105 -3.32 13.74 1.11
N ARG A 106 -3.64 14.69 2.01
CA ARG A 106 -2.71 15.73 2.43
C ARG A 106 -1.49 15.11 3.08
N SER A 107 -1.67 14.18 4.03
CA SER A 107 -0.56 13.55 4.74
C SER A 107 0.32 12.70 3.82
N ILE A 108 -0.27 11.91 2.91
CA ILE A 108 0.49 11.15 1.91
C ILE A 108 1.27 12.09 1.00
N SER A 109 0.62 13.11 0.46
CA SER A 109 1.26 14.06 -0.46
C SER A 109 2.38 14.86 0.21
N SER A 110 2.12 15.38 1.41
CA SER A 110 3.06 16.09 2.29
C SER A 110 4.29 15.23 2.58
N PHE A 111 4.06 13.97 2.96
CA PHE A 111 5.14 13.03 3.25
C PHE A 111 6.02 12.74 2.05
N LEU A 112 5.41 12.48 0.89
CA LEU A 112 6.16 12.14 -0.32
C LEU A 112 6.94 13.35 -0.84
N ASP A 113 6.38 14.56 -0.77
CA ASP A 113 7.07 15.79 -1.13
C ASP A 113 8.25 16.07 -0.19
N ARG A 114 8.05 15.90 1.12
CA ARG A 114 9.09 16.11 2.15
C ARG A 114 10.21 15.06 2.09
N SER A 115 9.85 13.82 1.79
CA SER A 115 10.81 12.71 1.73
C SER A 115 11.55 12.65 0.40
N ALA A 116 10.97 13.15 -0.70
CA ALA A 116 11.54 13.05 -2.05
C ALA A 116 12.05 11.62 -2.37
N CYS A 117 11.29 10.62 -1.93
CA CYS A 117 11.72 9.23 -1.89
C CYS A 117 11.46 8.50 -3.23
N PRO A 118 12.25 7.47 -3.57
CA PRO A 118 12.07 6.66 -4.78
C PRO A 118 10.96 5.62 -4.59
N LEU A 119 9.74 6.06 -4.28
CA LEU A 119 8.64 5.14 -4.00
C LEU A 119 8.32 4.26 -5.23
N GLN A 120 8.35 2.95 -5.04
CA GLN A 120 8.12 1.93 -6.07
C GLN A 120 6.89 1.07 -5.77
N ALA A 121 6.58 0.82 -4.49
CA ALA A 121 5.46 0.00 -4.07
C ALA A 121 4.48 0.78 -3.20
N LEU A 122 3.20 0.74 -3.57
CA LEU A 122 2.09 1.29 -2.80
C LEU A 122 1.10 0.19 -2.45
N CYS A 123 0.78 0.05 -1.16
CA CYS A 123 -0.24 -0.85 -0.66
C CYS A 123 -1.29 -0.06 0.12
N LEU A 124 -2.55 -0.13 -0.30
CA LEU A 124 -3.66 0.50 0.40
C LEU A 124 -4.60 -0.60 0.90
N ARG A 125 -4.94 -0.55 2.19
CA ARG A 125 -5.80 -1.51 2.85
C ARG A 125 -7.03 -0.81 3.44
N GLY A 126 -8.16 -1.50 3.49
CA GLY A 126 -9.42 -0.94 4.02
C GLY A 126 -10.23 -0.34 2.88
N PHE A 127 -10.49 0.96 2.92
CA PHE A 127 -11.31 1.64 1.93
C PHE A 127 -10.51 2.74 1.23
N PRO A 128 -9.62 2.38 0.30
CA PRO A 128 -8.87 3.39 -0.43
C PRO A 128 -9.82 4.26 -1.24
N ASP A 129 -9.76 5.57 -1.01
CA ASP A 129 -10.46 6.53 -1.86
C ASP A 129 -9.91 6.41 -3.30
N PRO A 130 -10.77 6.15 -4.30
CA PRO A 130 -10.34 5.95 -5.67
C PRO A 130 -9.64 7.16 -6.28
N TRP A 131 -10.17 8.35 -6.02
CA TRP A 131 -9.64 9.58 -6.57
C TRP A 131 -8.26 9.88 -5.99
N ILE A 132 -8.10 9.75 -4.67
CA ILE A 132 -6.81 9.90 -3.97
C ILE A 132 -5.79 8.92 -4.52
N THR A 133 -6.16 7.66 -4.66
CA THR A 133 -5.28 6.61 -5.19
C THR A 133 -4.79 6.97 -6.60
N ILE A 134 -5.68 7.41 -7.48
CA ILE A 134 -5.31 7.83 -8.84
C ILE A 134 -4.43 9.09 -8.83
N GLN A 135 -4.67 10.06 -7.93
CA GLN A 135 -3.81 11.24 -7.81
C GLN A 135 -2.39 10.88 -7.36
N VAL A 136 -2.26 9.98 -6.39
CA VAL A 136 -0.95 9.46 -5.96
C VAL A 136 -0.24 8.78 -7.13
N LEU A 137 -0.93 7.90 -7.86
CA LEU A 137 -0.35 7.22 -9.04
C LEU A 137 0.06 8.18 -10.16
N LYS A 138 -0.67 9.28 -10.35
CA LYS A 138 -0.30 10.34 -11.31
C LYS A 138 0.92 11.14 -10.85
N LYS A 139 1.00 11.45 -9.56
CA LYS A 139 2.08 12.25 -8.97
C LYS A 139 3.39 11.46 -8.87
N PHE A 140 3.31 10.15 -8.68
CA PHE A 140 4.48 9.27 -8.49
C PHE A 140 4.58 8.23 -9.60
N PRO A 141 5.06 8.61 -10.80
CA PRO A 141 5.17 7.71 -11.95
C PRO A 141 6.22 6.60 -11.76
N SER A 142 7.03 6.66 -10.70
CA SER A 142 8.00 5.61 -10.33
C SER A 142 7.35 4.37 -9.70
N ILE A 143 6.07 4.43 -9.34
CA ILE A 143 5.37 3.30 -8.75
C ILE A 143 5.28 2.17 -9.78
N THR A 144 5.91 1.04 -9.45
CA THR A 144 5.91 -0.19 -10.26
C THR A 144 4.95 -1.23 -9.71
N ARG A 145 4.52 -1.10 -8.45
CA ARG A 145 3.65 -2.07 -7.77
C ARG A 145 2.53 -1.39 -7.01
N LEU A 146 1.30 -1.81 -7.29
CA LEU A 146 0.10 -1.38 -6.59
C LEU A 146 -0.60 -2.59 -5.95
N VAL A 147 -0.85 -2.52 -4.65
CA VAL A 147 -1.62 -3.52 -3.90
C VAL A 147 -2.83 -2.83 -3.28
N LEU A 148 -4.01 -3.39 -3.51
CA LEU A 148 -5.28 -2.88 -3.03
C LEU A 148 -5.99 -4.01 -2.27
N LEU A 149 -6.00 -3.91 -0.95
CA LEU A 149 -6.65 -4.87 -0.05
C LEU A 149 -7.91 -4.25 0.53
N ILE A 150 -9.00 -4.37 -0.22
CA ILE A 150 -10.22 -3.63 0.02
C ILE A 150 -11.12 -4.42 0.98
N LYS A 151 -11.67 -3.72 1.96
CA LYS A 151 -12.60 -4.29 2.94
C LYS A 151 -13.73 -3.30 3.19
N GLY A 152 -14.97 -3.80 3.21
CA GLY A 152 -16.19 -3.17 3.71
C GLY A 152 -17.24 -2.81 2.64
N PRO A 153 -18.40 -2.25 3.05
CA PRO A 153 -19.62 -2.27 2.23
C PRO A 153 -19.54 -1.48 0.91
N CYS A 154 -18.69 -0.45 0.84
CA CYS A 154 -18.53 0.38 -0.36
C CYS A 154 -17.39 -0.09 -1.29
N ALA A 155 -16.83 -1.27 -1.05
CA ALA A 155 -15.71 -1.81 -1.81
C ALA A 155 -15.98 -1.90 -3.32
N GLY A 156 -17.20 -2.27 -3.73
CA GLY A 156 -17.58 -2.33 -5.14
C GLY A 156 -17.48 -0.99 -5.87
N GLU A 157 -17.99 0.09 -5.27
CA GLU A 157 -17.94 1.43 -5.85
C GLU A 157 -16.49 1.95 -5.92
N ALA A 158 -15.71 1.73 -4.85
CA ALA A 158 -14.31 2.14 -4.82
C ALA A 158 -13.50 1.44 -5.92
N LEU A 159 -13.74 0.15 -6.09
CA LEU A 159 -13.17 -0.65 -7.14
C LEU A 159 -13.55 -0.18 -8.55
N GLU A 160 -14.82 0.15 -8.79
CA GLU A 160 -15.29 0.65 -10.08
C GLU A 160 -14.67 2.00 -10.47
N ALA A 161 -14.52 2.90 -9.51
CA ALA A 161 -13.86 4.18 -9.73
C ALA A 161 -12.34 4.01 -9.96
N LEU A 162 -11.68 3.12 -9.21
CA LEU A 162 -10.26 2.77 -9.42
C LEU A 162 -10.05 2.17 -10.81
N ARG A 163 -10.92 1.23 -11.20
CA ARG A 163 -10.94 0.64 -12.53
C ARG A 163 -11.05 1.72 -13.60
N SER A 164 -12.01 2.63 -13.47
CA SER A 164 -12.22 3.71 -14.44
C SER A 164 -10.98 4.61 -14.57
N GLY A 165 -10.30 4.90 -13.45
CA GLY A 165 -9.06 5.69 -13.44
C GLY A 165 -7.82 4.96 -14.00
N LEU A 166 -7.79 3.62 -13.95
CA LEU A 166 -6.69 2.79 -14.46
C LEU A 166 -6.88 2.32 -15.91
N THR A 167 -8.10 2.41 -16.43
CA THR A 167 -8.44 2.06 -17.81
C THR A 167 -7.81 3.05 -18.78
N VAL A 168 -7.16 2.54 -19.83
CA VAL A 168 -6.58 3.38 -20.88
C VAL A 168 -7.65 3.64 -21.93
N SER A 169 -7.92 4.92 -22.23
CA SER A 169 -8.88 5.27 -23.28
C SER A 169 -8.32 4.98 -24.67
N GLU A 170 -9.17 4.53 -25.60
CA GLU A 170 -8.80 4.22 -26.99
C GLU A 170 -8.41 5.45 -27.84
N HIS A 171 -8.56 6.66 -27.28
CA HIS A 171 -8.17 7.88 -27.96
C HIS A 171 -6.63 7.97 -28.06
N ALA A 172 -6.11 8.26 -29.25
CA ALA A 172 -4.67 8.25 -29.59
C ALA A 172 -3.75 9.14 -28.72
N MET A 173 -4.30 9.94 -27.81
CA MET A 173 -3.57 10.84 -26.90
C MET A 173 -3.82 10.52 -25.41
N ALA A 174 -4.38 9.35 -25.08
CA ALA A 174 -4.70 9.01 -23.71
C ALA A 174 -3.43 8.74 -22.88
N THR A 175 -3.18 9.58 -21.87
CA THR A 175 -2.08 9.40 -20.93
C THR A 175 -2.34 8.20 -20.02
N VAL A 176 -1.45 7.21 -20.04
CA VAL A 176 -1.50 6.07 -19.10
C VAL A 176 -1.13 6.56 -17.70
N VAL A 177 -2.06 6.44 -16.75
CA VAL A 177 -1.79 6.72 -15.33
C VAL A 177 -0.80 5.67 -14.81
N ALA A 178 0.29 6.10 -14.16
CA ALA A 178 1.39 5.24 -13.69
C ALA A 178 1.93 4.29 -14.78
N PRO A 179 2.60 4.82 -15.83
CA PRO A 179 3.04 4.01 -16.98
C PRO A 179 4.06 2.93 -16.59
N GLN A 180 4.83 3.13 -15.50
CA GLN A 180 5.80 2.15 -14.99
C GLN A 180 5.17 1.04 -14.14
N LEU A 181 3.84 1.04 -13.95
CA LEU A 181 3.15 0.06 -13.11
C LEU A 181 3.23 -1.33 -13.75
N ARG A 182 4.07 -2.19 -13.18
CA ARG A 182 4.33 -3.57 -13.60
C ARG A 182 3.40 -4.57 -12.95
N SER A 183 2.94 -4.29 -11.73
CA SER A 183 2.14 -5.25 -10.98
C SER A 183 0.95 -4.61 -10.31
N ILE A 184 -0.22 -5.23 -10.50
CA ILE A 184 -1.47 -4.81 -9.84
C ILE A 184 -2.06 -5.99 -9.08
N PHE A 185 -2.27 -5.80 -7.80
CA PHE A 185 -2.78 -6.82 -6.90
C PHE A 185 -4.07 -6.34 -6.25
N PHE A 186 -5.19 -6.99 -6.53
CA PHE A 186 -6.48 -6.69 -5.92
C PHE A 186 -6.87 -7.83 -4.98
N GLY A 187 -7.27 -7.51 -3.76
CA GLY A 187 -7.77 -8.45 -2.78
C GLY A 187 -9.00 -7.91 -2.05
N TRP A 188 -10.03 -8.74 -1.83
CA TRP A 188 -11.21 -8.36 -1.04
C TRP A 188 -11.81 -9.56 -0.27
N GLY A 189 -12.51 -9.24 0.82
CA GLY A 189 -13.04 -10.21 1.80
C GLY A 189 -14.50 -10.63 1.56
N LEU A 190 -14.97 -11.60 2.37
CA LEU A 190 -16.32 -12.17 2.33
C LEU A 190 -17.41 -11.32 3.00
N GLU A 191 -17.03 -10.39 3.87
CA GLU A 191 -17.97 -9.62 4.70
C GLU A 191 -18.87 -8.69 3.88
N ASP A 192 -18.58 -8.55 2.59
CA ASP A 192 -19.20 -7.60 1.70
C ASP A 192 -19.87 -8.38 0.57
N ASP A 193 -21.18 -8.23 0.40
CA ASP A 193 -21.98 -8.79 -0.71
C ASP A 193 -21.66 -8.02 -2.01
N ILE A 194 -20.38 -7.93 -2.35
CA ILE A 194 -19.88 -7.15 -3.49
C ILE A 194 -20.07 -7.99 -4.74
N SER A 195 -21.04 -7.61 -5.57
CA SER A 195 -21.08 -8.08 -6.95
C SER A 195 -19.96 -7.38 -7.75
N ILE A 196 -18.82 -8.05 -7.88
CA ILE A 196 -17.73 -7.55 -8.73
C ILE A 196 -18.05 -7.84 -10.19
N ASP A 197 -18.09 -6.79 -11.01
CA ASP A 197 -18.19 -6.93 -12.46
C ASP A 197 -16.83 -7.29 -13.06
N TYR A 198 -16.46 -8.58 -12.99
CA TYR A 198 -15.19 -9.06 -13.51
C TYR A 198 -15.00 -8.79 -15.02
N GLN A 199 -16.07 -8.62 -15.79
CA GLN A 199 -15.97 -8.27 -17.21
C GLN A 199 -15.43 -6.85 -17.40
N MET A 200 -15.80 -5.93 -16.52
CA MET A 200 -15.24 -4.57 -16.54
C MET A 200 -13.77 -4.57 -16.10
N TYR A 201 -13.37 -5.41 -15.14
CA TYR A 201 -11.95 -5.59 -14.81
C TYR A 201 -11.14 -6.12 -15.98
N LEU A 202 -11.65 -7.13 -16.68
CA LEU A 202 -11.04 -7.67 -17.88
C LEU A 202 -10.80 -6.58 -18.93
N LYS A 203 -11.77 -5.68 -19.14
CA LYS A 203 -11.59 -4.54 -20.05
C LYS A 203 -10.48 -3.60 -19.60
N MET A 204 -10.42 -3.28 -18.30
CA MET A 204 -9.34 -2.44 -17.75
C MET A 204 -7.98 -3.11 -17.95
N LEU A 205 -7.85 -4.40 -17.62
CA LEU A 205 -6.62 -5.17 -17.82
C LEU A 205 -6.21 -5.23 -19.30
N ARG A 206 -7.14 -5.53 -20.22
CA ARG A 206 -6.88 -5.56 -21.67
C ARG A 206 -6.45 -4.19 -22.19
N SER A 207 -7.16 -3.12 -21.82
CA SER A 207 -6.83 -1.76 -22.24
C SER A 207 -5.42 -1.37 -21.82
N ARG A 208 -5.03 -1.77 -20.60
CA ARG A 208 -3.72 -1.45 -20.05
C ARG A 208 -2.64 -2.35 -20.63
N TRP A 209 -2.87 -3.64 -20.76
CA TRP A 209 -1.92 -4.59 -21.35
C TRP A 209 -1.62 -4.27 -22.82
N GLY A 210 -2.62 -3.86 -23.59
CA GLY A 210 -2.46 -3.50 -25.01
C GLY A 210 -1.95 -2.07 -25.26
N ALA A 211 -1.76 -1.25 -24.23
CA ALA A 211 -1.31 0.13 -24.41
C ALA A 211 0.20 0.21 -24.64
N GLU A 212 0.62 0.99 -25.65
CA GLU A 212 2.03 1.10 -26.11
C GLU A 212 3.02 1.49 -24.99
N ASN A 213 2.57 2.28 -24.01
CA ASN A 213 3.39 2.79 -22.91
C ASN A 213 3.10 2.11 -21.56
N SER A 214 2.58 0.88 -21.60
CA SER A 214 2.29 0.10 -20.40
C SER A 214 3.42 -0.85 -20.07
N ALA A 215 3.83 -0.88 -18.80
CA ALA A 215 4.78 -1.83 -18.27
C ALA A 215 4.11 -3.02 -17.54
N LEU A 216 2.78 -3.17 -17.62
CA LEU A 216 2.03 -4.16 -16.84
C LEU A 216 2.50 -5.57 -17.16
N GLU A 217 3.08 -6.29 -16.21
CA GLU A 217 3.61 -7.67 -16.39
C GLU A 217 2.82 -8.68 -15.56
N LYS A 218 2.25 -8.25 -14.43
CA LYS A 218 1.65 -9.14 -13.44
C LYS A 218 0.34 -8.61 -12.87
N VAL A 219 -0.64 -9.49 -12.73
CA VAL A 219 -1.91 -9.18 -12.10
C VAL A 219 -2.28 -10.29 -11.13
N ALA A 220 -2.78 -9.93 -9.95
CA ALA A 220 -3.42 -10.90 -9.08
C ALA A 220 -4.80 -10.43 -8.62
N LEU A 221 -5.75 -11.36 -8.62
CA LEU A 221 -7.10 -11.19 -8.11
C LEU A 221 -7.30 -12.20 -6.97
N LEU A 222 -7.48 -11.69 -5.76
CA LEU A 222 -7.70 -12.48 -4.55
C LEU A 222 -9.09 -12.20 -4.00
N THR A 223 -9.89 -13.25 -3.82
CA THR A 223 -11.23 -13.12 -3.23
C THR A 223 -11.42 -14.16 -2.15
N GLU A 224 -11.92 -13.77 -0.99
CA GLU A 224 -12.43 -14.74 -0.02
C GLU A 224 -13.79 -15.32 -0.48
N GLY A 225 -14.52 -14.58 -1.31
CA GLY A 225 -15.87 -14.90 -1.78
C GLY A 225 -15.93 -15.62 -3.13
N SER A 226 -17.04 -15.42 -3.83
CA SER A 226 -17.25 -15.99 -5.16
C SER A 226 -16.26 -15.40 -6.16
N GLY A 227 -15.59 -16.31 -6.88
CA GLY A 227 -14.68 -15.94 -7.95
C GLY A 227 -15.37 -15.54 -9.25
N PRO A 228 -14.57 -15.24 -10.28
CA PRO A 228 -15.06 -15.04 -11.63
C PRO A 228 -15.78 -16.28 -12.17
N ASP A 229 -16.80 -16.06 -13.00
CA ASP A 229 -17.50 -17.13 -13.70
C ASP A 229 -16.61 -17.84 -14.74
N SER A 230 -17.11 -18.95 -15.29
CA SER A 230 -16.33 -19.75 -16.24
C SER A 230 -15.97 -18.99 -17.52
N ALA A 231 -16.82 -18.08 -18.00
CA ALA A 231 -16.54 -17.28 -19.20
C ALA A 231 -15.40 -16.30 -18.94
N THR A 232 -15.47 -15.58 -17.81
CA THR A 232 -14.43 -14.66 -17.35
C THR A 232 -13.11 -15.37 -17.11
N LEU A 233 -13.13 -16.58 -16.53
CA LEU A 233 -11.93 -17.39 -16.35
C LEU A 233 -11.26 -17.75 -17.68
N LEU A 234 -12.04 -18.05 -18.73
CA LEU A 234 -11.49 -18.31 -20.07
C LEU A 234 -10.81 -17.07 -20.65
N ASP A 235 -11.41 -15.89 -20.51
CA ASP A 235 -10.82 -14.63 -20.95
C ASP A 235 -9.52 -14.29 -20.19
N LEU A 236 -9.50 -14.55 -18.88
CA LEU A 236 -8.32 -14.42 -18.03
C LEU A 236 -7.21 -15.39 -18.45
N HIS A 237 -7.57 -16.63 -18.81
CA HIS A 237 -6.63 -17.60 -19.36
C HIS A 237 -6.06 -17.16 -20.73
N ALA A 238 -6.86 -16.49 -21.57
CA ALA A 238 -6.37 -15.94 -22.83
C ALA A 238 -5.27 -14.89 -22.61
N LEU A 239 -5.49 -13.94 -21.69
CA LEU A 239 -4.47 -12.94 -21.31
C LEU A 239 -3.17 -13.59 -20.80
N ARG A 240 -3.29 -14.69 -20.03
CA ARG A 240 -2.12 -15.44 -19.58
C ARG A 240 -1.34 -16.07 -20.74
N ASN A 241 -2.03 -16.59 -21.74
CA ASN A 241 -1.40 -17.15 -22.94
C ASN A 241 -0.73 -16.07 -23.81
N GLU A 242 -1.20 -14.82 -23.72
CA GLU A 242 -0.57 -13.65 -24.35
C GLU A 242 0.69 -13.17 -23.62
N GLY A 243 0.99 -13.71 -22.43
CA GLY A 243 2.22 -13.43 -21.68
C GLY A 243 2.04 -12.70 -20.36
N LEU A 244 0.81 -12.35 -19.96
CA LEU A 244 0.54 -11.71 -18.67
C LEU A 244 0.67 -12.72 -17.51
N ASP A 245 1.47 -12.43 -16.48
CA ASP A 245 1.52 -13.25 -15.26
C ASP A 245 0.26 -13.02 -14.43
N LEU A 246 -0.75 -13.89 -14.62
CA LEU A 246 -2.04 -13.77 -13.96
C LEU A 246 -2.20 -14.82 -12.85
N LEU A 247 -2.48 -14.35 -11.64
CA LEU A 247 -2.83 -15.16 -10.47
C LEU A 247 -4.27 -14.89 -10.03
N VAL A 248 -5.12 -15.92 -10.00
CA VAL A 248 -6.48 -15.82 -9.46
C VAL A 248 -6.60 -16.82 -8.33
N LEU A 249 -6.82 -16.32 -7.10
CA LEU A 249 -7.01 -17.17 -5.92
C LEU A 249 -8.38 -16.88 -5.29
N GLN A 250 -8.98 -17.93 -4.73
CA GLN A 250 -10.29 -17.87 -4.10
C GLN A 250 -10.25 -18.58 -2.74
N GLY A 251 -11.05 -18.13 -1.77
CA GLY A 251 -11.21 -18.77 -0.47
C GLY A 251 -9.93 -18.78 0.38
N PRO A 252 -9.62 -19.88 1.10
CA PRO A 252 -8.48 -19.91 2.04
C PRO A 252 -7.10 -19.59 1.42
N PRO A 253 -6.75 -20.04 0.20
CA PRO A 253 -5.53 -19.60 -0.48
C PRO A 253 -5.44 -18.08 -0.71
N ALA A 254 -6.56 -17.44 -1.07
CA ALA A 254 -6.62 -15.99 -1.28
C ALA A 254 -6.36 -15.24 0.03
N LEU A 255 -7.06 -15.65 1.11
CA LEU A 255 -6.88 -15.07 2.44
C LEU A 255 -5.43 -15.16 2.92
N LYS A 256 -4.78 -16.32 2.73
CA LYS A 256 -3.37 -16.52 3.09
C LYS A 256 -2.46 -15.50 2.38
N GLU A 257 -2.69 -15.29 1.09
CA GLU A 257 -1.90 -14.37 0.28
C GLU A 257 -2.18 -12.90 0.65
N MET A 258 -3.45 -12.53 0.87
CA MET A 258 -3.84 -11.19 1.35
C MET A 258 -3.18 -10.85 2.71
N VAL A 259 -3.12 -11.83 3.62
CA VAL A 259 -2.42 -11.67 4.90
C VAL A 259 -0.92 -11.47 4.70
N ALA A 260 -0.30 -12.18 3.76
CA ALA A 260 1.12 -11.99 3.45
C ALA A 260 1.42 -10.60 2.90
N TRP A 261 0.50 -10.02 2.10
CA TRP A 261 0.65 -8.69 1.51
C TRP A 261 0.41 -7.57 2.50
N ARG A 262 -0.45 -7.79 3.51
CA ARG A 262 -0.74 -6.83 4.59
C ARG A 262 0.54 -6.32 5.28
N TYR A 263 1.54 -7.18 5.42
CA TYR A 263 2.73 -6.92 6.22
C TYR A 263 3.94 -6.52 5.39
N ALA A 264 3.80 -6.21 4.10
CA ALA A 264 4.93 -5.90 3.21
C ALA A 264 6.05 -6.97 3.13
N SER A 265 5.90 -8.07 3.86
CA SER A 265 6.89 -9.15 4.00
C SER A 265 7.09 -9.91 2.69
N SER A 266 6.09 -9.88 1.81
CA SER A 266 6.12 -10.50 0.49
C SER A 266 6.59 -9.57 -0.63
N TRP A 267 6.89 -8.29 -0.36
CA TRP A 267 7.23 -7.35 -1.44
C TRP A 267 8.61 -7.60 -2.09
N MET A 268 9.35 -8.60 -1.62
CA MET A 268 10.69 -8.97 -2.08
C MET A 268 10.72 -9.92 -3.30
N PHE A 269 9.57 -10.27 -3.87
CA PHE A 269 9.47 -11.10 -5.08
C PHE A 269 8.54 -10.48 -6.11
#